data_AF-A0A9P6QFQ1-F1
#
_entry.id   AF-A0A9P6QFQ1-F1
#
_cell.length_a   1.000
_cell.length_b   1.000
_cell.length_c   1.000
_cell.angle_alpha   90.00
_cell.angle_beta   90.00
_cell.angle_gamma   90.00
#
_symmetry.space_group_name_H-M   'P 1'
#
loop_
_entity.id
_entity.type
_entity.pdbx_description
1 polymer ?
#
loop_
_entity_poly.entity_id
_entity_poly.type
_entity_poly.pdbx_seq_one_letter_code
_entity_poly.pdbx_strand_id
1 'polypeptide(L)'
;MDANWGSKLGLVADSTLVTVYERNRCKSNGLNYETQDKTIEKNLARLKDGIQELEADLSRSEEEGTLSSKQLQEREDTLIKLQQQVEKLEALFQHQDDSNAREILLGRTQTTITRTSSRTVRFSDTVVETDSMDNTQVLQLQQRIVEDQDAHLDRLSESLGRQAEVGLMIGDELDMHVELLDDTENLVDRTAQRLGRASKRITNTSTCFSSHLDLTTTTTTTTTSTSMTITTASPNLGHLLPPNWKAKITEWLQEDIPSFDYGGYVVGEKETVAILYGKSEGIVAGVPFFTEVFEQLGCRVEWHVKEGEVLKPIQECAHVYGPVRQLLIGERTALNLMARCSGIASQAHRVRLLKDKNGFKGVIAGTRKTTPGFRLVEKYGMLVGGADTHRMDLSTMIMLKDNHVWSTGSITNAVAKAKSVGGFSLKIEVECRSEAEADEAIAAGADIIMLDNFEGDALKAAAASIKSRWAAKGRQVLVECSGGVTEHNIEEYFCDSIDIISMGSMTQGVSFVDFSLKVQKDK
;
A
#
# COMPACT_ATOMS: atom_id res chain seq x y z
N MET A 1 23.37 21.36 -24.21
CA MET A 1 23.41 21.89 -22.83
C MET A 1 23.96 20.79 -21.97
N ASP A 2 25.17 20.95 -21.42
CA ASP A 2 25.64 20.02 -20.40
C ASP A 2 24.81 20.26 -19.14
N ALA A 3 23.70 19.52 -19.01
CA ALA A 3 22.79 19.56 -17.87
C ALA A 3 23.44 19.14 -16.54
N ASN A 4 24.76 18.89 -16.55
CA ASN A 4 25.54 18.37 -15.45
C ASN A 4 26.64 19.33 -14.96
N TRP A 5 26.79 20.52 -15.53
CA TRP A 5 27.84 21.47 -15.14
C TRP A 5 27.65 21.90 -13.66
N GLY A 6 28.59 21.54 -12.79
CA GLY A 6 28.54 21.82 -11.34
C GLY A 6 27.61 20.93 -10.48
N SER A 7 26.71 20.16 -11.08
CA SER A 7 25.73 19.30 -10.36
C SER A 7 26.37 18.27 -9.41
N LYS A 8 27.46 17.63 -9.83
CA LYS A 8 28.20 16.65 -9.00
C LYS A 8 28.84 17.29 -7.77
N LEU A 9 29.28 18.55 -7.87
CA LEU A 9 29.82 19.30 -6.75
C LEU A 9 28.70 19.75 -5.80
N GLY A 10 27.52 20.11 -6.33
CA GLY A 10 26.33 20.37 -5.52
C GLY A 10 25.94 19.19 -4.64
N LEU A 11 25.93 17.97 -5.20
CA LEU A 11 25.66 16.74 -4.43
C LEU A 11 26.70 16.48 -3.33
N VAL A 12 27.97 16.79 -3.58
CA VAL A 12 29.03 16.68 -2.57
C VAL A 12 28.84 17.73 -1.47
N ALA A 13 28.40 18.95 -1.81
CA ALA A 13 28.09 19.99 -0.82
C ALA A 13 26.90 19.59 0.07
N ASP A 14 25.83 19.06 -0.51
CA ASP A 14 24.65 18.60 0.24
C ASP A 14 24.98 17.41 1.15
N SER A 15 25.75 16.43 0.66
CA SER A 15 26.23 15.31 1.47
C SER A 15 27.12 15.77 2.63
N THR A 16 27.99 16.76 2.39
CA THR A 16 28.87 17.31 3.43
C THR A 16 28.08 18.06 4.50
N LEU A 17 27.00 18.75 4.12
CA LEU A 17 26.10 19.41 5.07
C LEU A 17 25.47 18.40 6.04
N VAL A 18 25.04 17.24 5.53
CA VAL A 18 24.50 16.16 6.37
C VAL A 18 25.55 15.65 7.36
N THR A 19 26.79 15.41 6.90
CA THR A 19 27.88 14.97 7.79
C THR A 19 28.21 16.03 8.86
N VAL A 20 28.11 17.32 8.55
CA VAL A 20 28.26 18.42 9.53
C VAL A 20 27.17 18.36 10.60
N TYR A 21 25.92 18.09 10.23
CA TYR A 21 24.83 17.94 11.21
C TYR A 21 25.00 16.71 12.09
N GLU A 22 25.41 15.57 11.52
CA GLU A 22 25.70 14.35 12.29
C GLU A 22 26.86 14.58 13.27
N ARG A 23 27.91 15.27 12.83
CA ARG A 23 29.03 15.67 13.69
C ARG A 23 28.56 16.52 14.88
N ASN A 24 27.72 17.52 14.64
CA ASN A 24 27.20 18.39 15.70
C ASN A 24 26.27 17.63 16.67
N ARG A 25 25.49 16.67 16.18
CA ARG A 25 24.68 15.76 17.01
C ARG A 25 25.53 14.80 17.85
N CYS A 26 26.61 14.26 17.29
CA CYS A 26 27.57 13.44 18.05
C CYS A 26 28.26 14.28 19.14
N LYS A 27 28.62 15.53 18.82
CA LYS A 27 29.21 16.50 19.77
C LYS A 27 28.25 16.83 20.91
N SER A 28 26.96 17.12 20.64
CA SER A 28 25.96 17.42 21.67
C SER A 28 25.71 16.24 22.62
N ASN A 29 25.87 15.01 22.12
CA ASN A 29 25.66 13.78 22.87
C ASN A 29 26.94 13.21 23.51
N GLY A 30 28.08 13.91 23.38
CA GLY A 30 29.36 13.46 23.95
C GLY A 30 29.96 12.20 23.32
N LEU A 31 29.56 11.85 22.10
CA LEU A 31 30.02 10.69 21.34
C LEU A 31 31.28 11.02 20.51
N ASN A 32 32.05 10.00 20.09
CA ASN A 32 33.21 10.20 19.22
C ASN A 32 32.77 10.67 17.81
N TYR A 33 33.40 11.74 17.30
CA TYR A 33 33.09 12.37 16.01
C TYR A 33 34.32 12.52 15.08
N GLU A 34 35.42 11.84 15.36
CA GLU A 34 36.69 11.97 14.60
C GLU A 34 36.55 11.50 13.13
N THR A 35 35.67 10.53 12.87
CA THR A 35 35.40 10.03 11.51
C THR A 35 34.67 11.06 10.65
N GLN A 36 33.75 11.80 11.26
CA GLN A 36 32.96 12.84 10.61
C GLN A 36 33.83 14.05 10.29
N ASP A 37 34.70 14.49 11.22
CA ASP A 37 35.63 15.60 10.98
C ASP A 37 36.57 15.29 9.79
N LYS A 38 37.16 14.09 9.72
CA LYS A 38 38.00 13.67 8.58
C LYS A 38 37.25 13.64 7.24
N THR A 39 35.97 13.27 7.28
CA THR A 39 35.13 13.20 6.07
C THR A 39 34.75 14.60 5.58
N ILE A 40 34.44 15.52 6.50
CA ILE A 40 34.13 16.93 6.20
C ILE A 40 35.36 17.62 5.60
N GLU A 41 36.55 17.48 6.20
CA GLU A 41 37.79 18.06 5.68
C GLU A 41 38.11 17.58 4.25
N LYS A 42 37.98 16.27 4.01
CA LYS A 42 38.21 15.67 2.70
C LYS A 42 37.23 16.21 1.65
N ASN A 43 35.95 16.36 2.01
CA ASN A 43 34.94 16.83 1.07
C ASN A 43 35.06 18.35 0.81
N LEU A 44 35.40 19.15 1.83
CA LEU A 44 35.66 20.59 1.66
C LEU A 44 36.86 20.84 0.74
N ALA A 45 37.95 20.07 0.87
CA ALA A 45 39.09 20.15 -0.05
C ALA A 45 38.65 19.83 -1.49
N ARG A 46 37.89 18.75 -1.68
CA ARG A 46 37.36 18.36 -2.99
C ARG A 46 36.43 19.40 -3.61
N LEU A 47 35.62 20.08 -2.81
CA LEU A 47 34.73 21.15 -3.27
C LEU A 47 35.53 22.38 -3.73
N LYS A 48 36.56 22.78 -2.98
CA LYS A 48 37.43 23.90 -3.36
C LYS A 48 38.20 23.63 -4.65
N ASP A 49 38.80 22.45 -4.78
CA ASP A 49 39.54 22.05 -5.98
C ASP A 49 38.60 22.01 -7.20
N GLY A 50 37.38 21.48 -7.03
CA GLY A 50 36.38 21.42 -8.09
C GLY A 50 35.83 22.79 -8.50
N ILE A 51 35.69 23.75 -7.58
CA ILE A 51 35.29 25.12 -7.91
C ILE A 51 36.38 25.82 -8.73
N GLN A 52 37.66 25.66 -8.36
CA GLN A 52 38.78 26.21 -9.13
C GLN A 52 38.84 25.66 -10.57
N GLU A 53 38.54 24.37 -10.74
CA GLU A 53 38.46 23.75 -12.07
C GLU A 53 37.31 24.34 -12.90
N LEU A 54 36.14 24.57 -12.28
CA LEU A 54 35.00 25.22 -12.95
C LEU A 54 35.26 26.69 -13.28
N GLU A 55 35.97 27.43 -12.44
CA GLU A 55 36.39 28.82 -12.70
C GLU A 55 37.35 28.91 -13.89
N ALA A 56 38.30 27.96 -13.98
CA ALA A 56 39.25 27.87 -15.08
C ALA A 56 38.54 27.48 -16.40
N ASP A 57 37.58 26.57 -16.34
CA ASP A 57 36.77 26.16 -17.50
C ASP A 57 35.84 27.29 -17.99
N LEU A 58 35.30 28.09 -17.07
CA LEU A 58 34.48 29.25 -17.41
C LEU A 58 35.32 30.33 -18.09
N SER A 59 36.47 30.68 -17.51
CA SER A 59 37.43 31.64 -18.10
C SER A 59 37.87 31.20 -19.51
N ARG A 60 38.16 29.92 -19.71
CA ARG A 60 38.54 29.38 -21.03
C ARG A 60 37.38 29.47 -22.03
N SER A 61 36.15 29.20 -21.59
CA SER A 61 34.96 29.27 -22.44
C SER A 61 34.62 30.71 -22.86
N GLU A 62 34.95 31.69 -22.02
CA GLU A 62 34.82 33.12 -22.32
C GLU A 62 35.85 33.58 -23.36
N GLU A 63 37.10 33.17 -23.22
CA GLU A 63 38.18 33.49 -24.17
C GLU A 63 37.96 32.85 -25.55
N GLU A 64 37.44 31.61 -25.58
CA GLU A 64 37.17 30.87 -26.82
C GLU A 64 35.86 31.30 -27.51
N GLY A 65 34.99 32.06 -26.83
CA GLY A 65 33.72 32.56 -27.38
C GLY A 65 32.72 31.46 -27.76
N THR A 66 32.86 30.27 -27.16
CA THR A 66 32.12 29.06 -27.54
C THR A 66 30.70 28.98 -26.97
N LEU A 67 30.38 29.81 -25.97
CA LEU A 67 29.10 29.81 -25.27
C LEU A 67 28.31 31.10 -25.51
N SER A 68 26.97 30.99 -25.55
CA SER A 68 26.11 32.17 -25.61
C SER A 68 26.16 32.95 -24.29
N SER A 69 25.91 34.27 -24.35
CA SER A 69 25.90 35.15 -23.18
C SER A 69 24.97 34.66 -22.06
N LYS A 70 23.84 34.06 -22.41
CA LYS A 70 22.90 33.45 -21.46
C LYS A 70 23.50 32.23 -20.74
N GLN A 71 24.27 31.41 -21.44
CA GLN A 71 24.89 30.21 -20.87
C GLN A 71 26.09 30.55 -19.98
N LEU A 72 26.83 31.60 -20.29
CA LEU A 72 27.88 32.12 -19.43
C LEU A 72 27.29 32.63 -18.10
N GLN A 73 26.22 33.42 -18.18
CA GLN A 73 25.52 33.92 -16.99
C GLN A 73 24.93 32.80 -16.12
N GLU A 74 24.32 31.77 -16.72
CA GLU A 74 23.82 30.60 -15.97
C GLU A 74 24.96 29.84 -15.26
N ARG A 75 26.15 29.75 -15.88
CA ARG A 75 27.32 29.09 -15.28
C ARG A 75 27.94 29.95 -14.17
N GLU A 76 28.09 31.25 -14.36
CA GLU A 76 28.49 32.21 -13.31
C GLU A 76 27.58 32.10 -12.08
N ASP A 77 26.25 32.11 -12.29
CA ASP A 77 25.28 31.99 -11.21
C ASP A 77 25.42 30.67 -10.43
N THR A 78 25.71 29.57 -11.11
CA THR A 78 25.95 28.27 -10.44
C THR A 78 27.26 28.27 -9.65
N LEU A 79 28.29 28.95 -10.14
CA LEU A 79 29.58 29.05 -9.47
C LEU A 79 29.49 29.87 -8.19
N ILE A 80 28.80 31.02 -8.25
CA ILE A 80 28.53 31.86 -7.07
C ILE A 80 27.75 31.08 -6.01
N LYS A 81 26.75 30.28 -6.42
CA LYS A 81 25.98 29.44 -5.49
C LYS A 81 26.85 28.39 -4.80
N LEU A 82 27.74 27.71 -5.54
CA LEU A 82 28.64 26.71 -4.97
C LEU A 82 29.67 27.35 -4.01
N GLN A 83 30.22 28.52 -4.37
CA GLN A 83 31.12 29.28 -3.49
C GLN A 83 30.43 29.68 -2.18
N GLN A 84 29.19 30.20 -2.25
CA GLN A 84 28.40 30.54 -1.06
C GLN A 84 28.08 29.32 -0.19
N GLN A 85 27.82 28.15 -0.80
CA GLN A 85 27.60 26.91 -0.07
C GLN A 85 28.88 26.45 0.65
N VAL A 86 30.04 26.54 0.01
CA VAL A 86 31.32 26.20 0.64
C VAL A 86 31.63 27.14 1.80
N GLU A 87 31.50 28.46 1.62
CA GLU A 87 31.71 29.45 2.69
C GLU A 87 30.81 29.18 3.90
N LYS A 88 29.54 28.83 3.64
CA LYS A 88 28.59 28.43 4.69
C LYS A 88 29.02 27.15 5.41
N LEU A 89 29.47 26.12 4.68
CA LEU A 89 29.96 24.87 5.27
C LEU A 89 31.22 25.08 6.09
N GLU A 90 32.13 25.95 5.65
CA GLU A 90 33.34 26.30 6.39
C GLU A 90 33.02 27.06 7.67
N ALA A 91 32.07 28.01 7.63
CA ALA A 91 31.59 28.70 8.81
C ALA A 91 30.99 27.72 9.83
N LEU A 92 30.17 26.76 9.37
CA LEU A 92 29.58 25.72 10.21
C LEU A 92 30.62 24.75 10.78
N PHE A 93 31.72 24.52 10.07
CA PHE A 93 32.80 23.65 10.51
C PHE A 93 33.76 24.33 11.51
N GLN A 94 34.10 25.60 11.28
CA GLN A 94 35.06 26.36 12.10
C GLN A 94 34.47 26.93 13.39
N HIS A 95 33.18 27.26 13.44
CA HIS A 95 32.59 27.85 14.65
C HIS A 95 32.39 26.79 15.74
N GLN A 96 33.26 26.86 16.76
CA GLN A 96 33.22 26.01 17.96
C GLN A 96 32.10 26.38 18.96
N ASP A 97 31.45 27.55 18.80
CA ASP A 97 30.41 28.08 19.69
C ASP A 97 29.09 28.36 18.94
N ASP A 98 27.99 27.81 19.48
CA ASP A 98 26.62 27.79 18.95
C ASP A 98 25.91 29.16 18.85
N SER A 99 26.54 30.25 19.27
CA SER A 99 25.89 31.56 19.40
C SER A 99 25.91 32.40 18.12
N ASN A 100 26.93 32.28 17.26
CA ASN A 100 27.07 33.12 16.06
C ASN A 100 26.47 32.53 14.78
N ALA A 101 26.16 31.23 14.75
CA ALA A 101 25.53 30.59 13.59
C ALA A 101 24.14 31.17 13.26
N ARG A 102 23.44 31.71 14.28
CA ARG A 102 22.11 32.34 14.15
C ARG A 102 22.15 33.72 13.47
N GLU A 103 23.24 34.49 13.63
CA GLU A 103 23.36 35.83 13.02
C GLU A 103 23.67 35.76 11.53
N ILE A 104 24.51 34.80 11.12
CA ILE A 104 24.86 34.56 9.71
C ILE A 104 23.65 34.01 8.94
N LEU A 105 22.79 33.21 9.60
CA LEU A 105 21.57 32.66 9.01
C LEU A 105 20.51 33.73 8.66
N LEU A 106 20.56 34.90 9.31
CA LEU A 106 19.53 35.94 9.22
C LEU A 106 19.86 37.09 8.26
N GLY A 107 20.98 37.03 7.54
CA GLY A 107 21.24 37.90 6.38
C GLY A 107 21.05 39.41 6.63
N ARG A 108 21.40 39.91 7.81
CA ARG A 108 21.25 41.33 8.14
C ARG A 108 22.41 42.16 7.59
N THR A 109 22.31 42.58 6.33
CA THR A 109 22.95 43.82 5.88
C THR A 109 22.04 44.99 6.22
N GLN A 110 22.57 45.98 6.93
CA GLN A 110 21.84 47.20 7.32
C GLN A 110 21.32 47.93 6.07
N THR A 111 20.00 47.93 5.87
CA THR A 111 19.35 48.95 5.06
C THR A 111 18.08 49.44 5.76
N THR A 112 18.11 50.73 6.09
CA THR A 112 17.06 51.48 6.77
C THR A 112 15.83 51.58 5.87
N ILE A 113 14.69 51.01 6.30
CA ILE A 113 13.38 51.28 5.70
C ILE A 113 12.38 51.67 6.80
N THR A 114 11.73 52.81 6.58
CA THR A 114 10.79 53.54 7.44
C THR A 114 9.41 52.87 7.52
N ARG A 115 8.80 52.93 8.71
CA ARG A 115 7.50 52.31 9.10
C ARG A 115 6.28 53.14 8.68
N THR A 116 5.18 52.45 8.37
CA THR A 116 3.75 52.73 8.69
C THR A 116 2.95 51.48 8.26
N SER A 117 1.85 50.98 8.84
CA SER A 117 0.92 51.29 9.93
C SER A 117 0.04 50.03 10.16
N SER A 118 -0.49 49.84 11.39
CA SER A 118 -1.36 48.76 11.90
C SER A 118 -0.76 47.35 12.07
N ARG A 119 -0.80 46.81 13.30
CA ARG A 119 -0.26 45.48 13.66
C ARG A 119 -1.26 44.71 14.51
N THR A 120 -2.06 43.87 13.86
CA THR A 120 -2.74 42.75 14.51
C THR A 120 -1.89 41.51 14.26
N VAL A 121 -1.58 40.72 15.29
CA VAL A 121 -0.79 39.48 15.15
C VAL A 121 -1.69 38.32 15.55
N ARG A 122 -1.90 37.38 14.63
CA ARG A 122 -2.65 36.14 14.89
C ARG A 122 -1.74 35.12 15.57
N PHE A 123 -2.18 34.55 16.69
CA PHE A 123 -1.42 33.57 17.47
C PHE A 123 -2.33 32.42 17.92
N SER A 124 -2.12 31.20 17.38
CA SER A 124 -3.06 30.08 17.51
C SER A 124 -4.51 30.47 17.11
N ASP A 125 -5.53 29.68 17.42
CA ASP A 125 -6.94 29.95 17.07
C ASP A 125 -7.55 31.19 17.76
N THR A 126 -6.74 32.00 18.45
CA THR A 126 -7.17 33.21 19.16
C THR A 126 -6.49 34.47 18.63
N VAL A 127 -7.27 35.52 18.36
CA VAL A 127 -6.76 36.83 17.95
C VAL A 127 -6.51 37.67 19.21
N VAL A 128 -5.29 38.19 19.38
CA VAL A 128 -4.93 39.07 20.52
C VAL A 128 -4.80 40.50 20.02
N GLU A 129 -5.62 41.41 20.56
CA GLU A 129 -5.52 42.85 20.31
C GLU A 129 -4.37 43.46 21.12
N THR A 130 -3.43 44.11 20.44
CA THR A 130 -2.22 44.67 21.08
C THR A 130 -2.34 46.15 21.43
N ASP A 131 -3.48 46.78 21.16
CA ASP A 131 -3.64 48.24 21.22
C ASP A 131 -3.61 48.81 22.65
N SER A 132 -3.89 47.99 23.67
CA SER A 132 -3.90 48.39 25.08
C SER A 132 -2.72 47.85 25.89
N MET A 133 -1.75 47.20 25.26
CA MET A 133 -0.64 46.53 25.96
C MET A 133 0.50 47.50 26.25
N ASP A 134 1.04 47.46 27.46
CA ASP A 134 2.27 48.18 27.80
C ASP A 134 3.51 47.51 27.17
N ASN A 135 4.63 48.23 27.11
CA ASN A 135 5.87 47.71 26.48
C ASN A 135 6.38 46.41 27.13
N THR A 136 6.14 46.21 28.43
CA THR A 136 6.51 45.00 29.16
C THR A 136 5.62 43.81 28.80
N GLN A 137 4.32 44.03 28.63
CA GLN A 137 3.34 43.05 28.18
C GLN A 137 3.57 42.66 26.72
N VAL A 138 3.93 43.61 25.86
CA VAL A 138 4.33 43.32 24.47
C VAL A 138 5.59 42.46 24.43
N LEU A 139 6.58 42.73 25.28
CA LEU A 139 7.79 41.92 25.37
C LEU A 139 7.50 40.48 25.84
N GLN A 140 6.64 40.32 26.84
CA GLN A 140 6.22 38.99 27.31
C GLN A 140 5.43 38.22 26.25
N LEU A 141 4.56 38.90 25.49
CA LEU A 141 3.84 38.28 24.38
C LEU A 141 4.82 37.86 23.27
N GLN A 142 5.78 38.70 22.92
CA GLN A 142 6.82 38.35 21.94
C GLN A 142 7.64 37.15 22.39
N GLN A 143 8.03 37.09 23.66
CA GLN A 143 8.79 35.97 24.20
C GLN A 143 7.97 34.66 24.12
N ARG A 144 6.68 34.70 24.47
CA ARG A 144 5.80 33.53 24.37
C ARG A 144 5.58 33.08 22.92
N ILE A 145 5.48 34.01 21.97
CA ILE A 145 5.36 33.69 20.54
C ILE A 145 6.62 32.97 20.06
N VAL A 146 7.80 33.43 20.46
CA VAL A 146 9.07 32.79 20.10
C VAL A 146 9.16 31.39 20.72
N GLU A 147 8.80 31.21 21.99
CA GLU A 147 8.79 29.90 22.65
C GLU A 147 7.85 28.90 21.97
N ASP A 148 6.66 29.34 21.54
CA ASP A 148 5.71 28.48 20.84
C ASP A 148 6.17 28.15 19.42
N GLN A 149 6.75 29.11 18.70
CA GLN A 149 7.36 28.85 17.38
C GLN A 149 8.52 27.87 17.48
N ASP A 150 9.38 27.99 18.49
CA ASP A 150 10.47 27.03 18.73
C ASP A 150 9.91 25.63 19.03
N ALA A 151 8.85 25.50 19.85
CA ALA A 151 8.20 24.22 20.10
C ALA A 151 7.55 23.60 18.84
N HIS A 152 7.02 24.43 17.95
CA HIS A 152 6.49 23.98 16.65
C HIS A 152 7.61 23.52 15.71
N LEU A 153 8.74 24.22 15.68
CA LEU A 153 9.92 23.83 14.90
C LEU A 153 10.52 22.51 15.41
N ASP A 154 10.55 22.28 16.73
CA ASP A 154 11.00 21.02 17.31
C ASP A 154 10.12 19.84 16.89
N ARG A 155 8.80 20.00 16.91
CA ARG A 155 7.86 18.96 16.43
C ARG A 155 8.02 18.71 14.93
N LEU A 156 8.26 19.75 14.14
CA LEU A 156 8.47 19.63 12.71
C LEU A 156 9.81 18.96 12.39
N SER A 157 10.85 19.26 13.16
CA SER A 157 12.16 18.59 13.11
C SER A 157 12.03 17.10 13.45
N GLU A 158 11.26 16.76 14.49
CA GLU A 158 10.99 15.36 14.84
C GLU A 158 10.23 14.64 13.71
N SER A 159 9.22 15.29 13.12
CA SER A 159 8.48 14.74 11.98
C SER A 159 9.37 14.54 10.75
N LEU A 160 10.25 15.49 10.44
CA LEU A 160 11.21 15.39 9.35
C LEU A 160 12.26 14.30 9.62
N GLY A 161 12.71 14.16 10.87
CA GLY A 161 13.61 13.09 11.30
C GLY A 161 12.99 11.71 11.07
N ARG A 162 11.72 11.53 11.44
CA ARG A 162 10.97 10.28 11.16
C ARG A 162 10.80 10.05 9.65
N GLN A 163 10.53 11.09 8.87
CA GLN A 163 10.43 10.97 7.40
C GLN A 163 11.77 10.59 6.76
N ALA A 164 12.89 11.13 7.25
CA ALA A 164 14.23 10.78 6.79
C ALA A 164 14.58 9.32 7.15
N GLU A 165 14.24 8.87 8.36
CA GLU A 165 14.42 7.47 8.79
C GLU A 165 13.61 6.50 7.92
N VAL A 166 12.35 6.84 7.62
CA VAL A 166 11.52 6.08 6.67
C VAL A 166 12.14 6.08 5.27
N GLY A 167 12.72 7.20 4.82
CA GLY A 167 13.42 7.29 3.54
C GLY A 167 14.62 6.36 3.46
N LEU A 168 15.41 6.26 4.54
CA LEU A 168 16.54 5.33 4.63
C LEU A 168 16.07 3.86 4.63
N MET A 169 15.03 3.53 5.40
CA MET A 169 14.45 2.18 5.39
C MET A 169 13.91 1.77 4.02
N ILE A 170 13.29 2.71 3.28
CA ILE A 170 12.85 2.47 1.91
C ILE A 170 14.05 2.24 0.98
N GLY A 171 15.15 2.96 1.18
CA GLY A 171 16.40 2.77 0.44
C GLY A 171 16.99 1.38 0.66
N ASP A 172 17.12 0.96 1.92
CA ASP A 172 17.66 -0.36 2.28
C ASP A 172 16.78 -1.50 1.73
N GLU A 173 15.46 -1.35 1.78
CA GLU A 173 14.52 -2.34 1.21
C GLU A 173 14.61 -2.40 -0.33
N LEU A 174 14.78 -1.24 -0.99
CA LEU A 174 14.98 -1.18 -2.44
C LEU A 174 16.28 -1.87 -2.86
N ASP A 175 17.37 -1.68 -2.11
CA ASP A 175 18.64 -2.35 -2.38
C ASP A 175 18.51 -3.88 -2.24
N MET A 176 17.79 -4.35 -1.21
CA MET A 176 17.49 -5.78 -1.05
C MET A 176 16.63 -6.33 -2.19
N HIS A 177 15.63 -5.58 -2.65
CA HIS A 177 14.82 -5.95 -3.81
C HIS A 177 15.63 -6.02 -5.10
N VAL A 178 16.62 -5.14 -5.29
CA VAL A 178 17.52 -5.19 -6.45
C VAL A 178 18.37 -6.46 -6.42
N GLU A 179 18.89 -6.85 -5.26
CA GLU A 179 19.65 -8.10 -5.09
C GLU A 179 18.78 -9.33 -5.37
N LEU A 180 17.55 -9.36 -4.85
CA LEU A 180 16.59 -10.45 -5.13
C LEU A 180 16.23 -10.53 -6.61
N LEU A 181 16.10 -9.39 -7.31
CA LEU A 181 15.83 -9.39 -8.74
C LEU A 181 16.98 -10.03 -9.54
N ASP A 182 18.23 -9.71 -9.20
CA ASP A 182 19.41 -10.31 -9.84
C ASP A 182 19.47 -11.84 -9.60
N ASP A 183 19.14 -12.29 -8.39
CA ASP A 183 19.01 -13.72 -8.07
C ASP A 183 17.89 -14.40 -8.87
N THR A 184 16.74 -13.75 -9.03
CA THR A 184 15.65 -14.30 -9.85
C THR A 184 16.00 -14.36 -11.33
N GLU A 185 16.72 -13.37 -11.87
CA GLU A 185 17.22 -13.38 -13.25
C GLU A 185 18.16 -14.58 -13.46
N ASN A 186 19.09 -14.78 -12.54
CA ASN A 186 19.99 -15.94 -12.54
C ASN A 186 19.24 -17.29 -12.48
N LEU A 187 18.17 -17.38 -11.69
CA LEU A 187 17.32 -18.58 -11.61
C LEU A 187 16.50 -18.81 -12.89
N VAL A 188 15.98 -17.74 -13.50
CA VAL A 188 15.26 -17.80 -14.77
C VAL A 188 16.18 -18.32 -15.87
N ASP A 189 17.42 -17.82 -15.95
CA ASP A 189 18.42 -18.29 -16.91
C ASP A 189 18.76 -19.77 -16.74
N ARG A 190 18.97 -20.21 -15.49
CA ARG A 190 19.20 -21.63 -15.18
C ARG A 190 17.99 -22.49 -15.58
N THR A 191 16.78 -21.98 -15.36
CA THR A 191 15.54 -22.68 -15.70
C THR A 191 15.35 -22.76 -17.21
N ALA A 192 15.61 -21.68 -17.94
CA ALA A 192 15.58 -21.65 -19.40
C ALA A 192 16.58 -22.65 -20.01
N GLN A 193 17.80 -22.75 -19.46
CA GLN A 193 18.79 -23.75 -19.87
C GLN A 193 18.30 -25.19 -19.60
N ARG A 194 17.67 -25.44 -18.45
CA ARG A 194 17.08 -26.75 -18.12
C ARG A 194 15.93 -27.11 -19.05
N LEU A 195 15.03 -26.15 -19.33
CA LEU A 195 13.91 -26.33 -20.25
C LEU A 195 14.40 -26.60 -21.67
N GLY A 196 15.45 -25.91 -22.13
CA GLY A 196 16.08 -26.16 -23.42
C GLY A 196 16.67 -27.57 -23.53
N ARG A 197 17.31 -28.08 -22.46
CA ARG A 197 17.81 -29.46 -22.40
C ARG A 197 16.67 -30.49 -22.37
N ALA A 198 15.61 -30.24 -21.62
CA ALA A 198 14.44 -31.10 -21.55
C ALA A 198 13.69 -31.13 -22.89
N SER A 199 13.50 -29.98 -23.53
CA SER A 199 12.89 -29.85 -24.84
C SER A 199 13.66 -30.65 -25.89
N LYS A 200 15.01 -30.53 -25.95
CA LYS A 200 15.86 -31.35 -26.83
C LYS A 200 15.73 -32.85 -26.57
N ARG A 201 15.62 -33.27 -25.29
CA ARG A 201 15.37 -34.68 -24.96
C ARG A 201 14.02 -35.15 -25.46
N ILE A 202 12.97 -34.35 -25.28
CA ILE A 202 11.61 -34.64 -25.77
C ILE A 202 11.60 -34.73 -27.30
N THR A 203 12.26 -33.80 -28.00
CA THR A 203 12.34 -33.86 -29.47
C THR A 203 13.05 -35.13 -29.94
N ASN A 204 14.15 -35.52 -29.29
CA ASN A 204 14.89 -36.74 -29.61
C ASN A 204 14.10 -38.02 -29.28
N THR A 205 13.30 -38.03 -28.22
CA THR A 205 12.42 -39.17 -27.92
C THR A 205 11.22 -39.21 -28.85
N SER A 206 10.66 -38.07 -29.26
CA SER A 206 9.54 -38.00 -30.20
C SER A 206 9.94 -38.41 -31.63
N THR A 207 11.17 -38.11 -32.07
CA THR A 207 11.71 -38.65 -33.32
C THR A 207 11.94 -40.17 -33.25
N CYS A 208 12.32 -40.70 -32.08
CA CYS A 208 12.45 -42.14 -31.85
C CYS A 208 11.08 -42.87 -31.76
N PHE A 209 10.07 -42.21 -31.20
CA PHE A 209 8.70 -42.75 -31.08
C PHE A 209 7.94 -42.71 -32.42
N SER A 210 8.22 -41.73 -33.27
CA SER A 210 7.63 -41.63 -34.62
C SER A 210 8.09 -42.75 -35.57
N SER A 211 9.18 -43.45 -35.25
CA SER A 211 9.63 -44.64 -36.00
C SER A 211 9.02 -45.97 -35.54
N HIS A 212 8.14 -45.99 -34.53
CA HIS A 212 7.68 -47.25 -33.90
C HIS A 212 6.18 -47.42 -33.64
N LEU A 213 5.30 -46.55 -34.12
CA LEU A 213 3.84 -46.75 -34.00
C LEU A 213 3.16 -47.07 -35.34
N ASP A 214 3.22 -48.34 -35.71
CA ASP A 214 2.17 -49.02 -36.48
C ASP A 214 1.78 -50.24 -35.65
N LEU A 215 0.66 -50.17 -34.92
CA LEU A 215 -0.19 -51.31 -34.58
C LEU A 215 -1.41 -50.88 -33.76
N THR A 216 -2.55 -51.27 -34.34
CA THR A 216 -3.93 -51.20 -33.87
C THR A 216 -4.17 -51.82 -32.50
N THR A 217 -5.04 -51.23 -31.68
CA THR A 217 -5.99 -52.03 -30.90
C THR A 217 -7.26 -51.27 -30.50
N THR A 218 -8.37 -51.95 -30.75
CA THR A 218 -9.77 -51.64 -30.45
C THR A 218 -10.05 -51.91 -28.97
N THR A 219 -10.79 -51.03 -28.29
CA THR A 219 -11.39 -51.40 -26.99
C THR A 219 -12.80 -50.82 -26.85
N THR A 220 -13.69 -51.75 -26.55
CA THR A 220 -15.14 -51.70 -26.41
C THR A 220 -15.55 -50.91 -25.15
N THR A 221 -16.48 -49.98 -25.30
CA THR A 221 -17.12 -49.25 -24.19
C THR A 221 -18.39 -49.98 -23.74
N THR A 222 -18.42 -50.42 -22.48
CA THR A 222 -19.60 -50.97 -21.82
C THR A 222 -20.22 -49.87 -20.95
N THR A 223 -21.44 -49.46 -21.29
CA THR A 223 -22.25 -48.48 -20.54
C THR A 223 -23.04 -49.18 -19.44
N THR A 224 -22.78 -48.83 -18.18
CA THR A 224 -23.65 -49.15 -17.05
C THR A 224 -24.15 -47.84 -16.46
N SER A 225 -25.45 -47.60 -16.62
CA SER A 225 -26.18 -46.46 -16.07
C SER A 225 -26.52 -46.73 -14.61
N THR A 226 -25.85 -46.03 -13.69
CA THR A 226 -26.25 -45.98 -12.28
C THR A 226 -26.80 -44.58 -12.00
N SER A 227 -28.09 -44.51 -11.72
CA SER A 227 -28.80 -43.31 -11.26
C SER A 227 -28.23 -42.87 -9.91
N MET A 228 -27.33 -41.88 -9.92
CA MET A 228 -26.92 -41.15 -8.73
C MET A 228 -27.89 -39.99 -8.49
N THR A 229 -28.64 -40.08 -7.40
CA THR A 229 -29.26 -38.94 -6.75
C THR A 229 -28.18 -37.93 -6.37
N ILE A 230 -28.11 -36.82 -7.12
CA ILE A 230 -27.23 -35.69 -6.85
C ILE A 230 -27.79 -34.98 -5.62
N THR A 231 -27.28 -35.34 -4.45
CA THR A 231 -27.39 -34.49 -3.26
C THR A 231 -26.62 -33.20 -3.58
N THR A 232 -27.32 -32.09 -3.73
CA THR A 232 -26.71 -30.77 -4.01
C THR A 232 -25.86 -30.34 -2.82
N ALA A 233 -24.59 -30.75 -2.80
CA ALA A 233 -23.61 -30.23 -1.87
C ALA A 233 -23.47 -28.72 -2.12
N SER A 234 -23.50 -27.93 -1.05
CA SER A 234 -23.22 -26.50 -1.13
C SER A 234 -21.88 -26.29 -1.86
N PRO A 235 -21.80 -25.35 -2.82
CA PRO A 235 -20.57 -25.13 -3.57
C PRO A 235 -19.43 -24.72 -2.63
N ASN A 236 -18.29 -25.39 -2.74
CA ASN A 236 -17.11 -25.09 -1.94
C ASN A 236 -16.43 -23.82 -2.48
N LEU A 237 -16.45 -22.74 -1.70
CA LEU A 237 -15.83 -21.45 -2.07
C LEU A 237 -14.31 -21.56 -2.23
N GLY A 238 -13.66 -22.53 -1.58
CA GLY A 238 -12.23 -22.81 -1.74
C GLY A 238 -11.83 -23.14 -3.19
N HIS A 239 -12.77 -23.58 -4.04
CA HIS A 239 -12.50 -23.81 -5.47
C HIS A 239 -12.24 -22.52 -6.26
N LEU A 240 -12.54 -21.34 -5.70
CA LEU A 240 -12.26 -20.04 -6.33
C LEU A 240 -10.80 -19.61 -6.16
N LEU A 241 -10.04 -20.25 -5.26
CA LEU A 241 -8.68 -19.84 -4.98
C LEU A 241 -7.74 -20.18 -6.16
N PRO A 242 -6.92 -19.22 -6.62
CA PRO A 242 -6.08 -19.40 -7.80
C PRO A 242 -4.94 -20.38 -7.51
N PRO A 243 -4.54 -21.29 -8.42
CA PRO A 243 -3.60 -22.38 -8.12
C PRO A 243 -2.28 -22.00 -7.41
N ASN A 244 -1.81 -20.77 -7.59
CA ASN A 244 -0.58 -20.25 -6.98
C ASN A 244 -0.76 -19.67 -5.56
N TRP A 245 -1.97 -19.64 -5.01
CA TRP A 245 -2.23 -19.05 -3.69
C TRP A 245 -1.42 -19.74 -2.57
N LYS A 246 -1.15 -21.03 -2.73
CA LYS A 246 -0.34 -21.82 -1.77
C LYS A 246 1.08 -21.28 -1.59
N ALA A 247 1.65 -20.67 -2.64
CA ALA A 247 2.97 -20.04 -2.55
C ALA A 247 2.98 -18.86 -1.56
N LYS A 248 1.86 -18.14 -1.40
CA LYS A 248 1.73 -17.09 -0.39
C LYS A 248 1.80 -17.62 1.04
N ILE A 249 1.28 -18.82 1.27
CA ILE A 249 1.42 -19.48 2.57
C ILE A 249 2.89 -19.77 2.86
N THR A 250 3.63 -20.24 1.87
CA THR A 250 5.08 -20.48 2.00
C THR A 250 5.83 -19.18 2.32
N GLU A 251 5.50 -18.08 1.63
CA GLU A 251 6.10 -16.76 1.91
C GLU A 251 5.83 -16.31 3.37
N TRP A 252 4.59 -16.46 3.87
CA TRP A 252 4.26 -16.09 5.26
C TRP A 252 4.89 -17.00 6.32
N LEU A 253 5.15 -18.27 6.00
CA LEU A 253 5.92 -19.16 6.87
C LEU A 253 7.40 -18.77 6.90
N GLN A 254 7.97 -18.36 5.75
CA GLN A 254 9.34 -17.87 5.67
C GLN A 254 9.52 -16.54 6.39
N GLU A 255 8.53 -15.65 6.32
CA GLU A 255 8.49 -14.40 7.07
C GLU A 255 8.58 -14.63 8.58
N ASP A 256 7.84 -15.61 9.12
CA ASP A 256 7.81 -15.89 10.57
C ASP A 256 9.03 -16.72 11.03
N ILE A 257 9.73 -17.38 10.10
CA ILE A 257 10.96 -18.15 10.38
C ILE A 257 12.09 -17.78 9.39
N PRO A 258 12.65 -16.57 9.49
CA PRO A 258 13.76 -16.17 8.64
C PRO A 258 15.10 -16.78 9.11
N SER A 259 15.16 -17.34 10.32
CA SER A 259 16.40 -17.85 10.94
C SER A 259 16.12 -19.05 11.87
N PHE A 260 16.77 -19.12 13.05
CA PHE A 260 16.65 -20.24 13.98
C PHE A 260 15.36 -20.24 14.80
N ASP A 261 14.70 -21.40 14.86
CA ASP A 261 13.57 -21.67 15.73
C ASP A 261 14.04 -22.26 17.08
N TYR A 262 14.38 -21.37 18.02
CA TYR A 262 14.78 -21.77 19.38
C TYR A 262 13.64 -22.42 20.16
N GLY A 263 12.39 -22.02 19.91
CA GLY A 263 11.22 -22.58 20.58
C GLY A 263 11.00 -24.04 20.19
N GLY A 264 11.11 -24.34 18.90
CA GLY A 264 11.06 -25.69 18.36
C GLY A 264 12.13 -26.63 18.93
N TYR A 265 13.34 -26.11 19.18
CA TYR A 265 14.41 -26.90 19.81
C TYR A 265 14.02 -27.39 21.21
N VAL A 266 13.35 -26.56 22.01
CA VAL A 266 12.94 -26.91 23.38
C VAL A 266 11.88 -27.99 23.42
N VAL A 267 10.95 -28.00 22.46
CA VAL A 267 9.79 -28.91 22.48
C VAL A 267 10.04 -30.26 21.80
N GLY A 268 11.02 -30.33 20.89
CA GLY A 268 11.34 -31.55 20.15
C GLY A 268 10.26 -31.99 19.16
N GLU A 269 10.29 -33.27 18.75
CA GLU A 269 9.47 -33.79 17.63
C GLU A 269 8.39 -34.79 18.07
N LYS A 270 7.93 -34.71 19.32
CA LYS A 270 6.87 -35.59 19.82
C LYS A 270 5.57 -35.39 19.02
N GLU A 271 5.01 -36.48 18.51
CA GLU A 271 3.67 -36.50 17.92
C GLU A 271 2.61 -36.16 18.96
N THR A 272 1.78 -35.16 18.65
CA THR A 272 0.70 -34.70 19.53
C THR A 272 -0.46 -34.13 18.73
N VAL A 273 -1.50 -33.70 19.43
CA VAL A 273 -2.64 -33.00 18.86
C VAL A 273 -2.75 -31.61 19.48
N ALA A 274 -2.99 -30.60 18.65
CA ALA A 274 -3.36 -29.27 19.07
C ALA A 274 -4.82 -28.98 18.69
N ILE A 275 -5.55 -28.38 19.62
CA ILE A 275 -6.97 -28.10 19.49
C ILE A 275 -7.16 -26.61 19.20
N LEU A 276 -7.82 -26.29 18.09
CA LEU A 276 -8.21 -24.93 17.72
C LEU A 276 -9.53 -24.58 18.43
N TYR A 277 -9.50 -23.53 19.24
CA TYR A 277 -10.67 -22.97 19.90
C TYR A 277 -11.00 -21.60 19.37
N GLY A 278 -12.27 -21.35 19.05
CA GLY A 278 -12.81 -20.01 18.87
C GLY A 278 -13.29 -19.43 20.20
N LYS A 279 -12.81 -18.23 20.52
CA LYS A 279 -12.97 -17.56 21.81
C LYS A 279 -13.81 -16.29 21.75
N SER A 280 -14.14 -15.79 20.55
CA SER A 280 -15.07 -14.68 20.35
C SER A 280 -16.13 -15.04 19.31
N GLU A 281 -17.32 -14.43 19.41
CA GLU A 281 -18.39 -14.65 18.43
C GLU A 281 -17.94 -14.17 17.04
N GLY A 282 -18.39 -14.87 16.00
CA GLY A 282 -18.06 -14.54 14.63
C GLY A 282 -18.48 -15.62 13.63
N ILE A 283 -17.97 -15.52 12.41
CA ILE A 283 -18.14 -16.50 11.33
C ILE A 283 -16.81 -17.17 11.07
N VAL A 284 -16.81 -18.50 11.00
CA VAL A 284 -15.62 -19.28 10.66
C VAL A 284 -15.29 -19.07 9.19
N ALA A 285 -14.13 -18.46 8.90
CA ALA A 285 -13.63 -18.28 7.55
C ALA A 285 -12.11 -18.42 7.46
N GLY A 286 -11.63 -18.90 6.32
CA GLY A 286 -10.22 -19.12 6.06
C GLY A 286 -9.77 -20.54 6.34
N VAL A 287 -10.70 -21.49 6.29
CA VAL A 287 -10.43 -22.93 6.45
C VAL A 287 -9.37 -23.41 5.45
N PRO A 288 -9.39 -23.03 4.16
CA PRO A 288 -8.33 -23.43 3.23
C PRO A 288 -6.95 -22.91 3.64
N PHE A 289 -6.84 -21.63 4.01
CA PHE A 289 -5.56 -21.02 4.36
C PHE A 289 -4.96 -21.63 5.63
N PHE A 290 -5.78 -21.84 6.67
CA PHE A 290 -5.34 -22.51 7.89
C PHE A 290 -4.89 -23.95 7.62
N THR A 291 -5.65 -24.68 6.80
CA THR A 291 -5.33 -26.07 6.46
C THR A 291 -3.99 -26.16 5.71
N GLU A 292 -3.78 -25.28 4.73
CA GLU A 292 -2.56 -25.26 3.92
C GLU A 292 -1.30 -24.95 4.74
N VAL A 293 -1.38 -24.07 5.74
CA VAL A 293 -0.24 -23.80 6.65
C VAL A 293 0.25 -25.10 7.26
N PHE A 294 -0.67 -25.92 7.80
CA PHE A 294 -0.32 -27.17 8.45
C PHE A 294 0.03 -28.28 7.46
N GLU A 295 -0.60 -28.33 6.28
CA GLU A 295 -0.24 -29.27 5.22
C GLU A 295 1.21 -29.08 4.74
N GLN A 296 1.66 -27.83 4.57
CA GLN A 296 3.06 -27.55 4.18
C GLN A 296 4.08 -27.98 5.26
N LEU A 297 3.67 -27.99 6.52
CA LEU A 297 4.47 -28.44 7.66
C LEU A 297 4.36 -29.96 7.92
N GLY A 298 3.63 -30.69 7.08
CA GLY A 298 3.42 -32.14 7.21
C GLY A 298 2.43 -32.54 8.31
N CYS A 299 1.59 -31.62 8.78
CA CYS A 299 0.54 -31.86 9.77
C CYS A 299 -0.81 -32.16 9.09
N ARG A 300 -1.71 -32.83 9.81
CA ARG A 300 -3.08 -33.13 9.35
C ARG A 300 -4.09 -32.30 10.14
N VAL A 301 -5.00 -31.61 9.45
CA VAL A 301 -6.10 -30.86 10.08
C VAL A 301 -7.42 -31.63 9.94
N GLU A 302 -8.18 -31.69 11.02
CA GLU A 302 -9.52 -32.29 11.09
C GLU A 302 -10.50 -31.26 11.62
N TRP A 303 -11.43 -30.81 10.77
CA TRP A 303 -12.40 -29.77 11.09
C TRP A 303 -13.69 -30.34 11.71
N HIS A 304 -14.13 -29.71 12.80
CA HIS A 304 -15.39 -30.02 13.50
C HIS A 304 -16.49 -28.99 13.22
N VAL A 305 -16.12 -27.86 12.59
CA VAL A 305 -17.03 -26.80 12.15
C VAL A 305 -16.95 -26.63 10.64
N LYS A 306 -18.03 -26.13 10.04
CA LYS A 306 -18.04 -25.83 8.61
C LYS A 306 -17.64 -24.37 8.36
N GLU A 307 -17.04 -24.13 7.20
CA GLU A 307 -16.80 -22.75 6.76
C GLU A 307 -18.12 -22.01 6.53
N GLY A 308 -18.17 -20.75 6.98
CA GLY A 308 -19.39 -19.94 7.00
C GLY A 308 -20.30 -20.20 8.20
N GLU A 309 -19.93 -21.12 9.11
CA GLU A 309 -20.70 -21.38 10.33
C GLU A 309 -20.52 -20.28 11.38
N VAL A 310 -21.57 -20.02 12.16
CA VAL A 310 -21.54 -19.08 13.29
C VAL A 310 -20.82 -19.72 14.47
N LEU A 311 -19.79 -19.05 14.96
CA LEU A 311 -18.96 -19.49 16.08
C LEU A 311 -19.53 -19.02 17.42
N LYS A 312 -19.70 -19.94 18.37
CA LYS A 312 -20.21 -19.67 19.72
C LYS A 312 -19.12 -19.87 20.77
N PRO A 313 -18.59 -18.82 21.42
CA PRO A 313 -17.52 -18.96 22.39
C PRO A 313 -17.92 -19.76 23.64
N ILE A 314 -17.08 -20.63 24.21
CA ILE A 314 -15.83 -21.20 23.66
C ILE A 314 -16.19 -22.46 22.88
N GLN A 315 -15.81 -22.53 21.59
CA GLN A 315 -16.12 -23.67 20.73
C GLN A 315 -14.86 -24.29 20.15
N GLU A 316 -14.79 -25.61 20.21
CA GLU A 316 -13.79 -26.42 19.53
C GLU A 316 -14.06 -26.44 18.01
N CYS A 317 -13.08 -26.02 17.22
CA CYS A 317 -13.23 -25.81 15.78
C CYS A 317 -12.52 -26.89 14.97
N ALA A 318 -11.30 -27.27 15.37
CA ALA A 318 -10.49 -28.24 14.64
C ALA A 318 -9.45 -28.91 15.54
N HIS A 319 -8.99 -30.07 15.11
CA HIS A 319 -7.82 -30.76 15.62
C HIS A 319 -6.70 -30.74 14.59
N VAL A 320 -5.48 -30.42 15.03
CA VAL A 320 -4.28 -30.44 14.22
C VAL A 320 -3.33 -31.50 14.78
N TYR A 321 -2.98 -32.48 13.97
CA TYR A 321 -2.14 -33.62 14.35
C TYR A 321 -0.77 -33.50 13.70
N GLY A 322 0.28 -33.73 14.47
CA GLY A 322 1.66 -33.78 13.96
C GLY A 322 2.72 -33.60 15.05
N PRO A 323 4.00 -33.49 14.66
CA PRO A 323 5.08 -33.18 15.58
C PRO A 323 4.87 -31.83 16.27
N VAL A 324 5.01 -31.78 17.59
CA VAL A 324 4.75 -30.57 18.39
C VAL A 324 5.50 -29.34 17.89
N ARG A 325 6.74 -29.50 17.43
CA ARG A 325 7.51 -28.42 16.80
C ARG A 325 6.82 -27.85 15.56
N GLN A 326 6.32 -28.69 14.66
CA GLN A 326 5.62 -28.25 13.46
C GLN A 326 4.28 -27.59 13.78
N LEU A 327 3.57 -28.09 14.81
CA LEU A 327 2.33 -27.47 15.29
C LEU A 327 2.56 -26.04 15.79
N LEU A 328 3.64 -25.82 16.55
CA LEU A 328 3.96 -24.51 17.12
C LEU A 328 4.53 -23.53 16.08
N ILE A 329 5.29 -24.03 15.09
CA ILE A 329 5.74 -23.24 13.95
C ILE A 329 4.53 -22.67 13.18
N GLY A 330 3.55 -23.52 12.86
CA GLY A 330 2.38 -23.10 12.10
C GLY A 330 1.37 -22.28 12.90
N GLU A 331 1.44 -22.29 14.24
CA GLU A 331 0.43 -21.71 15.13
C GLU A 331 0.17 -20.24 14.79
N ARG A 332 1.20 -19.39 14.81
CA ARG A 332 1.01 -17.94 14.72
C ARG A 332 0.48 -17.54 13.35
N THR A 333 1.09 -18.05 12.29
CA THR A 333 0.66 -17.81 10.90
C THR A 333 -0.78 -18.28 10.70
N ALA A 334 -1.11 -19.53 11.06
CA ALA A 334 -2.45 -20.07 10.86
C ALA A 334 -3.54 -19.29 11.62
N LEU A 335 -3.28 -18.94 12.90
CA LEU A 335 -4.20 -18.15 13.70
C LEU A 335 -4.37 -16.73 13.14
N ASN A 336 -3.28 -16.08 12.73
CA ASN A 336 -3.30 -14.73 12.17
C ASN A 336 -4.12 -14.63 10.88
N LEU A 337 -4.02 -15.64 10.01
CA LEU A 337 -4.78 -15.75 8.77
C LEU A 337 -6.27 -15.94 9.05
N MET A 338 -6.59 -16.96 9.85
CA MET A 338 -7.97 -17.32 10.17
C MET A 338 -8.68 -16.22 10.96
N ALA A 339 -8.02 -15.58 11.93
CA ALA A 339 -8.59 -14.52 12.75
C ALA A 339 -9.01 -13.31 11.91
N ARG A 340 -8.17 -12.87 10.97
CA ARG A 340 -8.47 -11.75 10.07
C ARG A 340 -9.54 -12.11 9.03
N CYS A 341 -9.43 -13.28 8.41
CA CYS A 341 -10.42 -13.77 7.44
C CYS A 341 -11.81 -13.89 8.07
N SER A 342 -11.88 -14.50 9.26
CA SER A 342 -13.10 -14.65 10.05
C SER A 342 -13.67 -13.30 10.52
N GLY A 343 -12.81 -12.33 10.87
CA GLY A 343 -13.24 -10.97 11.21
C GLY A 343 -14.02 -10.30 10.07
N ILE A 344 -13.46 -10.36 8.85
CA ILE A 344 -14.10 -9.82 7.64
C ILE A 344 -15.39 -10.58 7.29
N ALA A 345 -15.36 -11.91 7.37
CA ALA A 345 -16.56 -12.73 7.16
C ALA A 345 -17.67 -12.40 8.17
N SER A 346 -17.30 -12.12 9.43
CA SER A 346 -18.25 -11.72 10.48
C SER A 346 -18.89 -10.37 10.20
N GLN A 347 -18.13 -9.40 9.71
CA GLN A 347 -18.68 -8.11 9.31
C GLN A 347 -19.58 -8.24 8.08
N ALA A 348 -19.13 -8.93 7.03
CA ALA A 348 -19.92 -9.20 5.84
C ALA A 348 -21.25 -9.89 6.18
N HIS A 349 -21.21 -10.86 7.09
CA HIS A 349 -22.41 -11.55 7.56
C HIS A 349 -23.37 -10.62 8.30
N ARG A 350 -22.88 -9.78 9.22
CA ARG A 350 -23.73 -8.80 9.93
C ARG A 350 -24.41 -7.84 8.97
N VAL A 351 -23.67 -7.30 8.01
CA VAL A 351 -24.23 -6.38 7.01
C VAL A 351 -25.22 -7.10 6.08
N ARG A 352 -24.97 -8.37 5.72
CA ARG A 352 -25.94 -9.20 5.00
C ARG A 352 -27.23 -9.40 5.78
N LEU A 353 -27.16 -9.66 7.09
CA LEU A 353 -28.34 -9.78 7.93
C LEU A 353 -29.16 -8.47 7.96
N LEU A 354 -28.49 -7.31 7.99
CA LEU A 354 -29.16 -6.00 7.89
C LEU A 354 -29.88 -5.82 6.54
N LYS A 355 -29.24 -6.22 5.43
CA LYS A 355 -29.86 -6.24 4.10
C LYS A 355 -31.11 -7.13 4.08
N ASP A 356 -30.99 -8.37 4.57
CA ASP A 356 -32.08 -9.35 4.51
C ASP A 356 -33.26 -8.90 5.39
N LYS A 357 -32.97 -8.35 6.58
CA LYS A 357 -33.97 -7.77 7.50
C LYS A 357 -34.75 -6.61 6.87
N ASN A 358 -34.07 -5.75 6.11
CA ASN A 358 -34.69 -4.60 5.44
C ASN A 358 -35.26 -4.94 4.06
N GLY A 359 -35.15 -6.20 3.61
CA GLY A 359 -35.67 -6.65 2.31
C GLY A 359 -34.93 -6.06 1.10
N PHE A 360 -33.76 -5.45 1.29
CA PHE A 360 -32.99 -4.81 0.22
C PHE A 360 -32.54 -5.86 -0.81
N LYS A 361 -32.81 -5.59 -2.09
CA LYS A 361 -32.53 -6.54 -3.19
C LYS A 361 -31.18 -6.34 -3.85
N GLY A 362 -30.54 -5.19 -3.64
CA GLY A 362 -29.22 -4.89 -4.19
C GLY A 362 -28.09 -5.72 -3.56
N VAL A 363 -26.89 -5.46 -4.04
CA VAL A 363 -25.66 -6.14 -3.66
C VAL A 363 -24.89 -5.28 -2.67
N ILE A 364 -24.41 -5.89 -1.59
CA ILE A 364 -23.43 -5.27 -0.70
C ILE A 364 -22.05 -5.74 -1.16
N ALA A 365 -21.18 -4.80 -1.47
CA ALA A 365 -19.85 -5.08 -2.00
C ALA A 365 -18.76 -4.48 -1.11
N GLY A 366 -17.57 -5.07 -1.15
CA GLY A 366 -16.37 -4.41 -0.60
C GLY A 366 -15.67 -3.53 -1.62
N THR A 367 -14.39 -3.25 -1.38
CA THR A 367 -13.59 -2.37 -2.24
C THR A 367 -12.17 -2.92 -2.41
N ARG A 368 -11.33 -2.25 -3.21
CA ARG A 368 -9.89 -2.56 -3.30
C ARG A 368 -9.05 -1.98 -2.15
N LYS A 369 -9.67 -1.38 -1.14
CA LYS A 369 -9.00 -0.86 0.08
C LYS A 369 -8.67 -2.01 1.03
N THR A 370 -7.83 -2.91 0.54
CA THR A 370 -7.41 -4.15 1.19
C THR A 370 -5.96 -4.05 1.64
N THR A 371 -5.55 -4.82 2.64
CA THR A 371 -4.15 -4.85 3.06
C THR A 371 -3.25 -5.33 1.89
N PRO A 372 -2.17 -4.60 1.55
CA PRO A 372 -1.23 -5.03 0.51
C PRO A 372 -0.71 -6.45 0.79
N GLY A 373 -0.62 -7.30 -0.24
CA GLY A 373 -0.23 -8.71 -0.09
C GLY A 373 -1.33 -9.65 0.46
N PHE A 374 -2.34 -9.12 1.17
CA PHE A 374 -3.35 -9.94 1.87
C PHE A 374 -4.72 -9.98 1.19
N ARG A 375 -4.89 -9.28 0.06
CA ARG A 375 -6.17 -9.11 -0.65
C ARG A 375 -6.95 -10.42 -0.88
N LEU A 376 -6.26 -11.50 -1.25
CA LEU A 376 -6.94 -12.77 -1.55
C LEU A 376 -7.71 -13.29 -0.34
N VAL A 377 -7.10 -13.26 0.85
CA VAL A 377 -7.71 -13.75 2.10
C VAL A 377 -8.86 -12.84 2.54
N GLU A 378 -8.70 -11.52 2.41
CA GLU A 378 -9.73 -10.55 2.75
C GLU A 378 -10.97 -10.71 1.86
N LYS A 379 -10.78 -10.77 0.54
CA LYS A 379 -11.87 -10.96 -0.43
C LYS A 379 -12.56 -12.32 -0.25
N TYR A 380 -11.78 -13.35 0.07
CA TYR A 380 -12.32 -14.66 0.40
C TYR A 380 -13.21 -14.60 1.65
N GLY A 381 -12.77 -13.91 2.71
CA GLY A 381 -13.58 -13.70 3.91
C GLY A 381 -14.91 -13.01 3.59
N MET A 382 -14.91 -12.02 2.70
CA MET A 382 -16.14 -11.36 2.25
C MET A 382 -17.12 -12.35 1.59
N LEU A 383 -16.63 -13.21 0.70
CA LEU A 383 -17.45 -14.23 0.03
C LEU A 383 -18.08 -15.20 1.03
N VAL A 384 -17.29 -15.68 1.99
CA VAL A 384 -17.76 -16.58 3.06
C VAL A 384 -18.84 -15.90 3.90
N GLY A 385 -18.67 -14.61 4.23
CA GLY A 385 -19.68 -13.82 4.92
C GLY A 385 -20.92 -13.47 4.07
N GLY A 386 -20.87 -13.70 2.76
CA GLY A 386 -21.96 -13.44 1.83
C GLY A 386 -22.04 -12.03 1.28
N ALA A 387 -20.92 -11.30 1.26
CA ALA A 387 -20.77 -10.04 0.55
C ALA A 387 -20.07 -10.24 -0.80
N ASP A 388 -20.37 -9.39 -1.77
CA ASP A 388 -19.72 -9.40 -3.08
C ASP A 388 -18.30 -8.84 -2.96
N THR A 389 -17.34 -9.47 -3.64
CA THR A 389 -15.95 -8.99 -3.61
C THR A 389 -15.79 -7.64 -4.25
N HIS A 390 -16.71 -7.19 -5.10
CA HIS A 390 -16.47 -6.20 -6.15
C HIS A 390 -15.34 -6.69 -7.07
N ARG A 391 -14.70 -5.79 -7.80
CA ARG A 391 -13.51 -6.14 -8.59
C ARG A 391 -12.35 -6.56 -7.69
N MET A 392 -11.66 -7.61 -8.11
CA MET A 392 -10.47 -8.14 -7.42
C MET A 392 -9.27 -7.21 -7.61
N ASP A 393 -9.05 -6.75 -8.83
CA ASP A 393 -7.90 -5.93 -9.21
C ASP A 393 -8.27 -4.95 -10.34
N LEU A 394 -7.27 -4.42 -11.04
CA LEU A 394 -7.46 -3.49 -12.16
C LEU A 394 -7.84 -4.18 -13.48
N SER A 395 -7.72 -5.51 -13.56
CA SER A 395 -7.98 -6.30 -14.77
C SER A 395 -9.42 -6.81 -14.86
N THR A 396 -10.12 -6.95 -13.73
CA THR A 396 -11.47 -7.56 -13.70
C THR A 396 -12.56 -6.64 -14.22
N MET A 397 -12.44 -5.34 -14.00
CA MET A 397 -13.42 -4.32 -14.39
C MET A 397 -12.74 -2.96 -14.53
N ILE A 398 -13.13 -2.19 -15.54
CA ILE A 398 -12.58 -0.84 -15.75
C ILE A 398 -13.38 0.12 -14.88
N MET A 399 -12.70 0.77 -13.93
CA MET A 399 -13.29 1.86 -13.14
C MET A 399 -12.62 3.18 -13.50
N LEU A 400 -13.42 4.13 -14.00
CA LEU A 400 -13.01 5.48 -14.32
C LEU A 400 -13.40 6.41 -13.17
N LYS A 401 -12.38 7.01 -12.56
CA LYS A 401 -12.52 8.02 -11.50
C LYS A 401 -12.30 9.43 -12.02
N ASP A 402 -12.52 10.42 -11.17
CA ASP A 402 -12.19 11.84 -11.38
C ASP A 402 -10.83 12.07 -12.08
N ASN A 403 -9.75 11.46 -11.59
CA ASN A 403 -8.41 11.60 -12.16
C ASN A 403 -8.30 11.08 -13.61
N HIS A 404 -9.09 10.08 -13.98
CA HIS A 404 -9.13 9.55 -15.35
C HIS A 404 -9.89 10.50 -16.26
N VAL A 405 -10.98 11.10 -15.76
CA VAL A 405 -11.75 12.10 -16.50
C VAL A 405 -10.89 13.35 -16.73
N TRP A 406 -10.21 13.85 -15.70
CA TRP A 406 -9.33 15.02 -15.80
C TRP A 406 -8.19 14.83 -16.79
N SER A 407 -7.57 13.63 -16.81
CA SER A 407 -6.47 13.33 -17.74
C SER A 407 -6.92 13.10 -19.18
N THR A 408 -8.21 12.82 -19.42
CA THR A 408 -8.76 12.58 -20.77
C THR A 408 -9.62 13.73 -21.29
N GLY A 409 -9.91 14.72 -20.45
CA GLY A 409 -10.62 15.95 -20.76
C GLY A 409 -12.15 15.86 -20.67
N SER A 410 -12.74 14.66 -20.80
CA SER A 410 -14.19 14.45 -20.65
C SER A 410 -14.52 12.99 -20.31
N ILE A 411 -15.70 12.77 -19.72
CA ILE A 411 -16.20 11.43 -19.40
C ILE A 411 -16.41 10.63 -20.68
N THR A 412 -16.98 11.27 -21.71
CA THR A 412 -17.20 10.65 -23.02
C THR A 412 -15.90 10.10 -23.61
N ASN A 413 -14.81 10.87 -23.55
CA ASN A 413 -13.50 10.43 -24.05
C ASN A 413 -12.91 9.30 -23.21
N ALA A 414 -13.04 9.39 -21.88
CA ALA A 414 -12.57 8.34 -20.96
C ALA A 414 -13.26 7.00 -21.25
N VAL A 415 -14.59 7.00 -21.37
CA VAL A 415 -15.39 5.81 -21.66
C VAL A 415 -15.10 5.27 -23.05
N ALA A 416 -14.95 6.12 -24.07
CA ALA A 416 -14.60 5.68 -25.42
C ALA A 416 -13.24 4.96 -25.47
N LYS A 417 -12.23 5.50 -24.78
CA LYS A 417 -10.91 4.85 -24.64
C LYS A 417 -10.98 3.55 -23.84
N ALA A 418 -11.76 3.52 -22.76
CA ALA A 418 -11.98 2.30 -21.99
C ALA A 418 -12.62 1.20 -22.86
N LYS A 419 -13.62 1.53 -23.68
CA LYS A 419 -14.27 0.59 -24.59
C LYS A 419 -13.34 0.06 -25.67
N SER A 420 -12.43 0.89 -26.20
CA SER A 420 -11.52 0.46 -27.27
C SER A 420 -10.55 -0.64 -26.82
N VAL A 421 -10.27 -0.74 -25.51
CA VAL A 421 -9.38 -1.76 -24.94
C VAL A 421 -10.13 -2.85 -24.17
N GLY A 422 -11.24 -2.52 -23.50
CA GLY A 422 -12.04 -3.47 -22.73
C GLY A 422 -12.99 -4.32 -23.57
N GLY A 423 -13.34 -3.87 -24.78
CA GLY A 423 -14.20 -4.59 -25.70
C GLY A 423 -15.58 -4.90 -25.10
N PHE A 424 -16.10 -6.10 -25.39
CA PHE A 424 -17.41 -6.55 -24.91
C PHE A 424 -17.35 -7.32 -23.58
N SER A 425 -16.15 -7.70 -23.11
CA SER A 425 -15.96 -8.61 -21.99
C SER A 425 -15.86 -7.91 -20.64
N LEU A 426 -15.34 -6.68 -20.60
CA LEU A 426 -15.17 -5.91 -19.38
C LEU A 426 -16.28 -4.88 -19.20
N LYS A 427 -16.87 -4.84 -17.99
CA LYS A 427 -17.79 -3.76 -17.60
C LYS A 427 -17.01 -2.47 -17.35
N ILE A 428 -17.67 -1.36 -17.62
CA ILE A 428 -17.16 -0.01 -17.35
C ILE A 428 -18.00 0.64 -16.25
N GLU A 429 -17.34 0.95 -15.15
CA GLU A 429 -17.87 1.72 -14.03
C GLU A 429 -17.31 3.15 -14.08
N VAL A 430 -18.15 4.16 -13.87
CA VAL A 430 -17.74 5.57 -13.84
C VAL A 430 -18.19 6.21 -12.53
N GLU A 431 -17.25 6.86 -11.84
CA GLU A 431 -17.49 7.69 -10.67
C GLU A 431 -18.04 9.06 -11.12
N CYS A 432 -19.21 9.44 -10.61
CA CYS A 432 -19.94 10.64 -10.99
C CYS A 432 -20.34 11.45 -9.76
N ARG A 433 -20.17 12.77 -9.83
CA ARG A 433 -20.46 13.75 -8.77
C ARG A 433 -21.75 14.53 -9.00
N SER A 434 -22.38 14.35 -10.15
CA SER A 434 -23.65 14.99 -10.49
C SER A 434 -24.49 14.09 -11.42
N GLU A 435 -25.81 14.33 -11.47
CA GLU A 435 -26.69 13.65 -12.44
C GLU A 435 -26.30 13.93 -13.90
N ALA A 436 -25.72 15.11 -14.18
CA ALA A 436 -25.26 15.47 -15.52
C ALA A 436 -24.05 14.63 -15.95
N GLU A 437 -23.10 14.39 -15.05
CA GLU A 437 -21.97 13.49 -15.29
C GLU A 437 -22.43 12.04 -15.47
N ALA A 438 -23.40 11.60 -14.65
CA ALA A 438 -24.00 10.29 -14.79
C ALA A 438 -24.68 10.13 -16.16
N ASP A 439 -25.42 11.14 -16.62
CA ASP A 439 -26.03 11.14 -17.94
C ASP A 439 -24.99 11.08 -19.07
N GLU A 440 -23.89 11.82 -18.96
CA GLU A 440 -22.79 11.76 -19.93
C GLU A 440 -22.17 10.36 -19.97
N ALA A 441 -21.88 9.77 -18.80
CA ALA A 441 -21.31 8.44 -18.68
C ALA A 441 -22.23 7.36 -19.28
N ILE A 442 -23.54 7.42 -19.01
CA ILE A 442 -24.52 6.48 -19.55
C ILE A 442 -24.67 6.65 -21.06
N ALA A 443 -24.67 7.89 -21.56
CA ALA A 443 -24.70 8.18 -23.00
C ALA A 443 -23.47 7.64 -23.74
N ALA A 444 -22.28 7.76 -23.13
CA ALA A 444 -21.04 7.16 -23.62
C ALA A 444 -21.04 5.62 -23.48
N GLY A 445 -21.97 5.10 -22.69
CA GLY A 445 -22.31 3.70 -22.53
C GLY A 445 -21.50 2.98 -21.47
N ALA A 446 -21.29 3.64 -20.33
CA ALA A 446 -20.97 2.97 -19.07
C ALA A 446 -22.05 1.91 -18.72
N ASP A 447 -21.64 0.90 -17.96
CA ASP A 447 -22.50 -0.18 -17.47
C ASP A 447 -22.95 0.06 -16.03
N ILE A 448 -22.09 0.72 -15.24
CA ILE A 448 -22.29 1.02 -13.82
C ILE A 448 -21.95 2.50 -13.59
N ILE A 449 -22.80 3.18 -12.83
CA ILE A 449 -22.56 4.55 -12.36
C ILE A 449 -22.42 4.53 -10.86
N MET A 450 -21.26 4.95 -10.37
CA MET A 450 -21.02 5.18 -8.96
C MET A 450 -21.34 6.64 -8.64
N LEU A 451 -22.36 6.86 -7.82
CA LEU A 451 -22.68 8.19 -7.29
C LEU A 451 -21.78 8.45 -6.08
N ASP A 452 -20.74 9.26 -6.28
CA ASP A 452 -19.83 9.69 -5.23
C ASP A 452 -20.28 11.04 -4.66
N ASN A 453 -20.14 11.20 -3.35
CA ASN A 453 -20.45 12.44 -2.62
C ASN A 453 -21.93 12.90 -2.65
N PHE A 454 -22.87 11.96 -2.78
CA PHE A 454 -24.29 12.21 -2.53
C PHE A 454 -24.68 11.68 -1.14
N GLU A 455 -25.32 12.51 -0.33
CA GLU A 455 -25.72 12.14 1.04
C GLU A 455 -27.25 12.02 1.19
N GLY A 456 -27.67 11.06 2.02
CA GLY A 456 -29.06 10.91 2.47
C GLY A 456 -30.09 10.83 1.34
N ASP A 457 -31.15 11.62 1.45
CA ASP A 457 -32.28 11.61 0.50
C ASP A 457 -31.90 12.09 -0.90
N ALA A 458 -30.86 12.93 -1.04
CA ALA A 458 -30.41 13.43 -2.33
C ALA A 458 -29.85 12.29 -3.20
N LEU A 459 -29.12 11.35 -2.61
CA LEU A 459 -28.64 10.14 -3.28
C LEU A 459 -29.81 9.31 -3.84
N LYS A 460 -30.82 9.05 -3.00
CA LYS A 460 -31.98 8.23 -3.38
C LYS A 460 -32.77 8.88 -4.51
N ALA A 461 -32.98 10.20 -4.41
CA ALA A 461 -33.65 10.98 -5.44
C ALA A 461 -32.87 10.95 -6.77
N ALA A 462 -31.55 11.15 -6.74
CA ALA A 462 -30.69 11.11 -7.92
C ALA A 462 -30.69 9.72 -8.57
N ALA A 463 -30.54 8.65 -7.78
CA ALA A 463 -30.59 7.27 -8.27
C ALA A 463 -31.94 6.94 -8.94
N ALA A 464 -33.06 7.34 -8.31
CA ALA A 464 -34.40 7.14 -8.85
C ALA A 464 -34.63 7.95 -10.14
N SER A 465 -34.18 9.21 -10.18
CA SER A 465 -34.22 10.08 -11.35
C SER A 465 -33.47 9.46 -12.52
N ILE A 466 -32.20 9.08 -12.31
CA ILE A 466 -31.34 8.48 -13.34
C ILE A 466 -31.97 7.20 -13.89
N LYS A 467 -32.37 6.26 -13.01
CA LYS A 467 -33.00 5.00 -13.44
C LYS A 467 -34.26 5.23 -14.26
N SER A 468 -35.16 6.10 -13.80
CA SER A 468 -36.42 6.40 -14.49
C SER A 468 -36.18 7.01 -15.88
N ARG A 469 -35.32 8.04 -15.95
CA ARG A 469 -35.03 8.76 -17.21
C ARG A 469 -34.37 7.87 -18.25
N TRP A 470 -33.45 6.99 -17.86
CA TRP A 470 -32.74 6.10 -18.78
C TRP A 470 -33.54 4.85 -19.15
N ALA A 471 -34.35 4.32 -18.22
CA ALA A 471 -35.29 3.25 -18.54
C ALA A 471 -36.31 3.71 -19.60
N ALA A 472 -36.81 4.95 -19.53
CA ALA A 472 -37.69 5.52 -20.56
C ALA A 472 -37.01 5.64 -21.94
N LYS A 473 -35.67 5.71 -21.98
CA LYS A 473 -34.86 5.69 -23.21
C LYS A 473 -34.43 4.27 -23.63
N GLY A 474 -34.91 3.24 -22.94
CA GLY A 474 -34.59 1.84 -23.23
C GLY A 474 -33.19 1.39 -22.79
N ARG A 475 -32.50 2.14 -21.91
CA ARG A 475 -31.17 1.80 -21.38
C ARG A 475 -31.27 1.49 -19.89
N GLN A 476 -30.84 0.29 -19.52
CA GLN A 476 -30.65 -0.09 -18.12
C GLN A 476 -29.19 0.14 -17.70
N VAL A 477 -29.00 0.60 -16.47
CA VAL A 477 -27.71 0.88 -15.86
C VAL A 477 -27.76 0.46 -14.40
N LEU A 478 -26.63 -0.02 -13.87
CA LEU A 478 -26.50 -0.30 -12.45
C LEU A 478 -26.06 0.97 -11.72
N VAL A 479 -26.70 1.26 -10.60
CA VAL A 479 -26.31 2.39 -9.74
C VAL A 479 -25.61 1.87 -8.50
N GLU A 480 -24.37 2.30 -8.31
CA GLU A 480 -23.56 2.04 -7.13
C GLU A 480 -23.53 3.28 -6.22
N CYS A 481 -23.67 3.06 -4.92
CA CYS A 481 -23.38 4.06 -3.88
C CYS A 481 -22.11 3.65 -3.13
N SER A 482 -21.23 4.62 -2.88
CA SER A 482 -19.98 4.47 -2.15
C SER A 482 -19.69 5.72 -1.33
N GLY A 483 -18.77 5.60 -0.37
CA GLY A 483 -18.31 6.71 0.48
C GLY A 483 -19.04 6.77 1.82
N GLY A 484 -18.28 6.77 2.93
CA GLY A 484 -18.83 6.93 4.29
C GLY A 484 -19.75 5.80 4.80
N VAL A 485 -20.00 4.77 4.00
CA VAL A 485 -20.87 3.64 4.40
C VAL A 485 -20.17 2.74 5.42
N THR A 486 -20.88 2.45 6.51
CA THR A 486 -20.49 1.63 7.65
C THR A 486 -21.65 0.73 8.03
N GLU A 487 -21.39 -0.28 8.87
CA GLU A 487 -22.44 -1.14 9.42
C GLU A 487 -23.55 -0.35 10.15
N HIS A 488 -23.21 0.81 10.74
CA HIS A 488 -24.15 1.59 11.55
C HIS A 488 -25.09 2.47 10.74
N ASN A 489 -24.69 2.93 9.54
CA ASN A 489 -25.49 3.81 8.71
C ASN A 489 -25.97 3.16 7.41
N ILE A 490 -25.54 1.93 7.08
CA ILE A 490 -25.89 1.29 5.80
C ILE A 490 -27.41 1.18 5.56
N GLU A 491 -28.20 1.02 6.61
CA GLU A 491 -29.67 0.94 6.50
C GLU A 491 -30.28 2.20 5.86
N GLU A 492 -29.64 3.36 6.05
CA GLU A 492 -30.06 4.63 5.45
C GLU A 492 -29.91 4.64 3.94
N TYR A 493 -29.01 3.81 3.38
CA TYR A 493 -28.73 3.72 1.96
C TYR A 493 -29.60 2.69 1.22
N PHE A 494 -30.37 1.87 1.94
CA PHE A 494 -31.25 0.90 1.29
C PHE A 494 -32.36 1.61 0.51
N CYS A 495 -32.38 1.37 -0.80
CA CYS A 495 -33.34 1.94 -1.73
C CYS A 495 -33.42 1.06 -2.98
N ASP A 496 -34.63 0.80 -3.50
CA ASP A 496 -34.82 -0.01 -4.72
C ASP A 496 -34.14 0.59 -5.97
N SER A 497 -33.82 1.88 -5.93
CA SER A 497 -33.12 2.56 -7.02
C SER A 497 -31.60 2.37 -6.96
N ILE A 498 -31.04 1.81 -5.88
CA ILE A 498 -29.61 1.54 -5.72
C ILE A 498 -29.38 0.03 -5.87
N ASP A 499 -28.50 -0.35 -6.80
CA ASP A 499 -28.22 -1.76 -7.09
C ASP A 499 -27.04 -2.30 -6.29
N ILE A 500 -26.04 -1.45 -6.03
CA ILE A 500 -24.80 -1.83 -5.35
C ILE A 500 -24.51 -0.81 -4.26
N ILE A 501 -24.17 -1.29 -3.06
CA ILE A 501 -23.64 -0.46 -1.98
C ILE A 501 -22.25 -0.99 -1.66
N SER A 502 -21.21 -0.21 -1.96
CA SER A 502 -19.83 -0.58 -1.63
C SER A 502 -19.34 0.12 -0.38
N MET A 503 -18.68 -0.64 0.50
CA MET A 503 -18.19 -0.13 1.77
C MET A 503 -16.71 -0.48 1.97
N GLY A 504 -15.88 0.56 2.12
CA GLY A 504 -14.44 0.39 2.43
C GLY A 504 -14.21 -0.18 3.82
N SER A 505 -15.14 0.11 4.74
CA SER A 505 -15.16 -0.42 6.10
C SER A 505 -15.33 -1.95 6.17
N MET A 506 -15.68 -2.63 5.06
CA MET A 506 -15.73 -4.11 4.98
C MET A 506 -14.37 -4.77 5.21
N THR A 507 -13.28 -4.06 4.88
CA THR A 507 -11.91 -4.57 4.97
C THR A 507 -11.01 -3.65 5.80
N GLN A 508 -11.34 -2.35 5.89
CA GLN A 508 -10.59 -1.40 6.71
C GLN A 508 -11.16 -1.28 8.12
N GLY A 509 -10.31 -1.46 9.14
CA GLY A 509 -10.70 -1.26 10.54
C GLY A 509 -11.58 -2.38 11.12
N VAL A 510 -11.56 -3.56 10.52
CA VAL A 510 -12.35 -4.72 10.97
C VAL A 510 -11.71 -5.37 12.18
N SER A 511 -12.51 -5.66 13.21
CA SER A 511 -12.06 -6.46 14.35
C SER A 511 -11.80 -7.92 13.94
N PHE A 512 -10.82 -8.55 14.59
CA PHE A 512 -10.51 -9.96 14.39
C PHE A 512 -11.39 -10.85 15.26
N VAL A 513 -11.53 -12.12 14.86
CA VAL A 513 -12.10 -13.17 15.71
C VAL A 513 -10.95 -13.81 16.52
N ASP A 514 -11.12 -13.90 17.84
CA ASP A 514 -10.14 -14.47 18.76
C ASP A 514 -10.14 -16.01 18.63
N PHE A 515 -9.01 -16.55 18.18
CA PHE A 515 -8.75 -17.99 18.13
C PHE A 515 -7.53 -18.33 18.96
N SER A 516 -7.50 -19.53 19.54
CA SER A 516 -6.30 -20.06 20.16
C SER A 516 -6.06 -21.51 19.77
N LEU A 517 -4.81 -21.88 19.58
CA LEU A 517 -4.39 -23.25 19.38
C LEU A 517 -3.78 -23.78 20.69
N LYS A 518 -4.22 -24.95 21.16
CA LYS A 518 -3.75 -25.53 22.43
C LYS A 518 -3.27 -26.95 22.23
N VAL A 519 -1.97 -27.18 22.41
CA VAL A 519 -1.40 -28.53 22.47
C VAL A 519 -2.01 -29.29 23.63
N GLN A 520 -2.50 -30.50 23.38
CA GLN A 520 -3.10 -31.34 24.40
C GLN A 520 -2.03 -31.77 25.41
N LYS A 521 -2.31 -31.59 26.69
CA LYS A 521 -1.44 -32.07 27.77
C LYS A 521 -1.55 -33.59 27.85
N ASP A 522 -0.42 -34.27 28.02
CA ASP A 522 -0.44 -35.68 28.40
C ASP A 522 -1.23 -35.83 29.71
N LYS A 523 -2.12 -36.83 29.74
CA LYS A 523 -2.93 -37.15 30.91
C LYS A 523 -2.11 -37.85 31.99
#